data_AF-V5GDS5-F1
#
_entry.id   AF-V5GDS5-F1
#
_cell.length_a   1.000
_cell.length_b   1.000
_cell.length_c   1.000
_cell.angle_alpha   90.00
_cell.angle_beta   90.00
_cell.angle_gamma   90.00
#
_symmetry.space_group_name_H-M   'P 1'
#
loop_
_entity.id
_entity.type
_entity.pdbx_description
1 polymer ?
#
loop_
_entity_poly.entity_id
_entity_poly.type
_entity_poly.pdbx_seq_one_letter_code
_entity_poly.pdbx_strand_id
1 'polypeptide(L)'
;MRFFYCGGEAIAKLGLTVAAGVPSDSLCNNGKRGLPASRDVDNASPLSGRWQPAFLDRKGFPVRGPKNVCTYIVPEQYYLGTILSTFFVHSEVIHSDILVNRPVPMSKIIERSLAWLLYNRRSHDSGLLHKSAPFALHPTPTMELECAIGPSGSTIPFEYSSFGDGHFPTISWIPLPDAVEYLLILEDPDAPLAEPVVHGIYYGIPANKSSLSDDDFSPVDAPGTYNLSGGFKYGINRRKVVYMPPRGFLGHGPHRFFLQIVALKEALDQNKLSIPVSKEDITRELRGKVMSWGCWIGIWERTE
;
A
#
# COMPACT_ATOMS: atom_id res chain seq x y z
N MET A 1 55.19 -0.78 -28.60
CA MET A 1 54.82 -0.93 -30.02
C MET A 1 53.55 -0.13 -30.24
N ARG A 2 53.63 0.97 -31.00
CA ARG A 2 52.48 1.82 -31.39
C ARG A 2 51.63 1.10 -32.42
N PHE A 3 50.30 1.29 -32.39
CA PHE A 3 49.50 1.60 -33.57
C PHE A 3 48.33 2.52 -33.20
N PHE A 4 47.91 3.31 -34.17
CA PHE A 4 47.11 4.53 -34.14
C PHE A 4 45.90 4.40 -35.09
N TYR A 5 44.82 5.15 -34.83
CA TYR A 5 43.72 5.62 -35.73
C TYR A 5 42.85 4.54 -36.44
N CYS A 6 41.62 4.77 -36.90
CA CYS A 6 40.91 5.99 -37.32
C CYS A 6 39.38 5.80 -37.26
N GLY A 7 38.63 6.91 -37.21
CA GLY A 7 37.17 6.93 -37.33
C GLY A 7 36.68 6.82 -38.78
N GLY A 8 35.37 6.67 -38.95
CA GLY A 8 34.69 6.72 -40.24
C GLY A 8 33.18 6.65 -40.08
N GLU A 9 32.51 7.79 -40.18
CA GLU A 9 31.09 7.88 -40.54
C GLU A 9 30.92 7.50 -42.02
N ALA A 10 29.86 6.76 -42.34
CA ALA A 10 29.31 6.68 -43.69
C ALA A 10 27.79 6.52 -43.65
N ILE A 11 27.12 7.49 -44.28
CA ILE A 11 25.70 7.64 -44.52
C ILE A 11 25.31 6.89 -45.81
N ALA A 12 24.20 6.14 -45.80
CA ALA A 12 23.27 5.95 -46.94
C ALA A 12 21.97 5.27 -46.41
N LYS A 13 20.83 5.96 -46.27
CA LYS A 13 19.78 6.38 -47.24
C LYS A 13 18.74 5.29 -47.59
N LEU A 14 17.47 5.75 -47.54
CA LEU A 14 16.19 5.22 -48.07
C LEU A 14 15.40 4.33 -47.08
N GLY A 15 14.14 4.62 -46.73
CA GLY A 15 13.19 5.67 -47.11
C GLY A 15 11.76 5.38 -46.60
N LEU A 16 11.07 6.45 -46.20
CA LEU A 16 9.61 6.70 -46.08
C LEU A 16 8.70 5.79 -45.20
N THR A 17 8.19 6.26 -44.05
CA THR A 17 6.99 7.12 -43.74
C THR A 17 5.67 6.32 -43.67
N VAL A 18 4.88 6.36 -42.59
CA VAL A 18 3.69 7.21 -42.28
C VAL A 18 3.11 6.66 -40.95
N ALA A 19 2.50 7.35 -39.97
CA ALA A 19 2.35 8.74 -39.55
C ALA A 19 1.84 8.70 -38.09
N ALA A 20 2.25 9.67 -37.27
CA ALA A 20 1.62 10.00 -35.99
C ALA A 20 0.87 11.32 -36.15
N GLY A 21 -0.39 11.38 -35.70
CA GLY A 21 -1.19 12.60 -35.68
C GLY A 21 -1.47 13.02 -34.23
N VAL A 22 -1.07 14.24 -33.89
CA VAL A 22 -1.54 15.02 -32.73
C VAL A 22 -1.80 16.46 -33.25
N PRO A 23 -2.37 17.37 -32.44
CA PRO A 23 -3.76 17.83 -32.47
C PRO A 23 -3.91 19.20 -33.15
N SER A 24 -5.15 19.64 -33.38
CA SER A 24 -5.43 21.01 -33.83
C SER A 24 -6.41 21.70 -32.88
N ASP A 25 -5.94 22.77 -32.23
CA ASP A 25 -6.78 23.85 -31.69
C ASP A 25 -7.06 24.88 -32.79
N SER A 26 -8.29 25.40 -32.85
CA SER A 26 -8.54 26.78 -33.27
C SER A 26 -9.85 27.31 -32.69
N LEU A 27 -9.79 28.61 -32.37
CA LEU A 27 -10.67 29.41 -31.53
C LEU A 27 -11.93 29.97 -32.24
N CYS A 28 -12.86 30.45 -31.40
CA CYS A 28 -13.73 31.63 -31.56
C CYS A 28 -15.11 31.51 -32.27
N ASN A 29 -16.18 31.49 -31.46
CA ASN A 29 -17.02 32.66 -31.09
C ASN A 29 -18.56 32.51 -31.26
N ASN A 30 -19.26 33.11 -30.29
CA ASN A 30 -20.66 33.60 -30.26
C ASN A 30 -21.88 32.65 -30.26
N GLY A 31 -22.55 32.58 -29.11
CA GLY A 31 -23.77 33.40 -28.91
C GLY A 31 -25.16 32.77 -29.07
N LYS A 32 -25.86 32.66 -27.93
CA LYS A 32 -27.30 32.95 -27.68
C LYS A 32 -28.40 31.94 -28.14
N ARG A 33 -29.15 31.52 -27.10
CA ARG A 33 -30.63 31.48 -26.96
C ARG A 33 -31.45 30.39 -27.69
N GLY A 34 -32.26 29.66 -26.89
CA GLY A 34 -33.70 29.48 -27.14
C GLY A 34 -34.18 28.09 -27.59
N LEU A 35 -34.84 27.37 -26.68
CA LEU A 35 -35.91 26.37 -26.95
C LEU A 35 -37.23 27.10 -27.38
N PRO A 36 -38.37 26.43 -27.71
CA PRO A 36 -38.68 25.00 -28.02
C PRO A 36 -39.64 24.81 -29.25
N ALA A 37 -40.20 23.58 -29.38
CA ALA A 37 -41.48 23.17 -30.03
C ALA A 37 -41.32 22.49 -31.41
N SER A 38 -41.54 21.17 -31.52
CA SER A 38 -42.79 20.37 -31.57
C SER A 38 -43.18 19.98 -33.01
N ARG A 39 -43.36 18.68 -33.27
CA ARG A 39 -44.54 18.05 -33.89
C ARG A 39 -44.25 16.60 -34.30
N ASP A 40 -45.17 15.74 -33.88
CA ASP A 40 -45.37 14.34 -34.23
C ASP A 40 -45.75 14.15 -35.71
N VAL A 41 -45.37 13.00 -36.29
CA VAL A 41 -46.27 12.17 -37.14
C VAL A 41 -45.84 10.70 -37.04
N ASP A 42 -46.84 9.85 -36.76
CA ASP A 42 -46.82 8.40 -36.61
C ASP A 42 -46.61 7.57 -37.89
N ASN A 43 -46.37 6.28 -37.65
CA ASN A 43 -46.72 5.08 -38.45
C ASN A 43 -45.77 4.62 -39.57
N ALA A 44 -45.08 3.49 -39.33
CA ALA A 44 -45.53 2.15 -39.76
C ALA A 44 -44.40 1.10 -39.68
N SER A 45 -44.63 0.02 -38.93
CA SER A 45 -44.00 -1.31 -39.10
C SER A 45 -45.00 -2.23 -39.85
N PRO A 46 -44.71 -3.48 -40.29
CA PRO A 46 -43.51 -4.32 -40.07
C PRO A 46 -43.03 -5.12 -41.32
N LEU A 47 -41.91 -5.85 -41.17
CA LEU A 47 -41.70 -7.28 -41.54
C LEU A 47 -40.32 -7.59 -42.16
N SER A 48 -39.71 -8.64 -41.59
CA SER A 48 -38.62 -9.50 -42.09
C SER A 48 -37.23 -8.83 -42.24
N GLY A 49 -36.14 -9.26 -41.61
CA GLY A 49 -35.76 -10.55 -41.06
C GLY A 49 -34.63 -11.11 -41.92
N ARG A 50 -33.39 -11.21 -41.39
CA ARG A 50 -32.53 -12.41 -41.42
C ARG A 50 -31.12 -12.12 -40.86
N TRP A 51 -30.84 -12.75 -39.73
CA TRP A 51 -29.53 -12.97 -39.14
C TRP A 51 -28.75 -14.05 -39.93
N GLN A 52 -27.42 -13.90 -40.02
CA GLN A 52 -26.55 -14.96 -40.55
C GLN A 52 -26.29 -16.05 -39.49
N PRO A 53 -26.16 -17.33 -39.87
CA PRO A 53 -26.25 -18.44 -38.91
C PRO A 53 -24.90 -18.84 -38.30
N ALA A 54 -24.94 -19.15 -37.01
CA ALA A 54 -23.92 -19.96 -36.33
C ALA A 54 -24.12 -21.45 -36.68
N PHE A 55 -23.04 -22.16 -36.99
CA PHE A 55 -23.05 -23.60 -37.23
C PHE A 55 -23.25 -24.37 -35.91
N LEU A 56 -24.34 -25.16 -35.82
CA LEU A 56 -24.65 -26.09 -34.73
C LEU A 56 -24.53 -27.53 -35.24
N ASP A 57 -24.13 -28.48 -34.38
CA ASP A 57 -24.18 -29.91 -34.71
C ASP A 57 -25.59 -30.51 -34.55
N ARG A 58 -25.76 -31.78 -34.96
CA ARG A 58 -27.04 -32.51 -34.90
C ARG A 58 -27.58 -32.78 -33.49
N LYS A 59 -26.94 -32.28 -32.41
CA LYS A 59 -27.44 -32.36 -31.03
C LYS A 59 -27.55 -31.00 -30.33
N GLY A 60 -27.37 -29.88 -31.05
CA GLY A 60 -27.64 -28.54 -30.53
C GLY A 60 -26.57 -27.98 -29.58
N PHE A 61 -25.35 -28.49 -29.62
CA PHE A 61 -24.21 -27.91 -28.90
C PHE A 61 -23.29 -27.11 -29.85
N PRO A 62 -22.62 -26.03 -29.37
CA PRO A 62 -21.67 -25.28 -30.18
C PRO A 62 -20.43 -26.13 -30.50
N VAL A 63 -20.09 -26.24 -31.78
CA VAL A 63 -18.93 -26.98 -32.27
C VAL A 63 -17.64 -26.24 -31.91
N ARG A 64 -16.80 -26.84 -31.06
CA ARG A 64 -15.44 -26.34 -30.77
C ARG A 64 -14.54 -26.59 -31.98
N GLY A 65 -14.09 -25.51 -32.63
CA GLY A 65 -13.00 -25.55 -33.61
C GLY A 65 -11.67 -26.01 -32.99
N PRO A 66 -10.70 -26.45 -33.82
CA PRO A 66 -9.42 -26.96 -33.35
C PRO A 66 -8.70 -25.89 -32.52
N LYS A 67 -8.24 -26.30 -31.32
CA LYS A 67 -7.40 -25.49 -30.45
C LYS A 67 -6.07 -25.24 -31.17
N ASN A 68 -5.89 -24.05 -31.72
CA ASN A 68 -4.55 -23.54 -32.01
C ASN A 68 -3.85 -23.36 -30.66
N VAL A 69 -3.02 -24.32 -30.30
CA VAL A 69 -2.06 -24.21 -29.21
C VAL A 69 -0.99 -23.24 -29.69
N CYS A 70 -1.11 -21.97 -29.32
CA CYS A 70 0.03 -21.07 -29.31
C CYS A 70 0.95 -21.51 -28.17
N THR A 71 1.90 -22.40 -28.47
CA THR A 71 3.11 -22.56 -27.67
C THR A 71 3.88 -21.25 -27.74
N TYR A 72 3.74 -20.41 -26.73
CA TYR A 72 4.76 -19.40 -26.45
C TYR A 72 6.01 -20.15 -25.98
N ILE A 73 6.92 -20.42 -26.91
CA ILE A 73 8.30 -20.74 -26.57
C ILE A 73 8.89 -19.43 -26.05
N VAL A 74 8.96 -19.31 -24.73
CA VAL A 74 9.69 -18.22 -24.07
C VAL A 74 11.17 -18.45 -24.39
N PRO A 75 11.89 -17.50 -24.99
CA PRO A 75 13.31 -17.68 -25.23
C PRO A 75 14.03 -17.80 -23.89
N GLU A 76 14.89 -18.79 -23.75
CA GLU A 76 15.75 -19.10 -22.60
C GLU A 76 16.71 -17.94 -22.22
N GLN A 77 16.66 -16.81 -22.93
CA GLN A 77 17.48 -15.62 -22.71
C GLN A 77 16.93 -14.64 -21.67
N TYR A 78 15.67 -14.77 -21.24
CA TYR A 78 15.09 -13.88 -20.22
C TYR A 78 15.46 -14.24 -18.77
N TYR A 79 15.98 -15.44 -18.51
CA TYR A 79 16.42 -15.83 -17.16
C TYR A 79 17.81 -15.28 -16.80
N LEU A 80 18.66 -15.01 -17.80
CA LEU A 80 19.99 -14.43 -17.60
C LEU A 80 19.94 -12.92 -17.33
N GLY A 81 18.93 -12.20 -17.85
CA GLY A 81 18.78 -10.77 -17.64
C GLY A 81 18.46 -10.40 -16.18
N THR A 82 17.63 -11.20 -15.51
CA THR A 82 17.27 -10.96 -14.09
C THR A 82 18.38 -11.38 -13.13
N ILE A 83 19.20 -12.37 -13.50
CA ILE A 83 20.40 -12.77 -12.74
C ILE A 83 21.50 -11.71 -12.93
N LEU A 84 21.70 -11.18 -14.13
CA LEU A 84 22.69 -10.11 -14.39
C LEU A 84 22.30 -8.76 -13.76
N SER A 85 21.01 -8.42 -13.71
CA SER A 85 20.57 -7.19 -13.03
C SER A 85 20.68 -7.29 -11.50
N THR A 86 20.48 -8.48 -10.92
CA THR A 86 20.69 -8.70 -9.47
C THR A 86 22.16 -8.78 -9.07
N PHE A 87 23.04 -9.25 -9.96
CA PHE A 87 24.50 -9.12 -9.77
C PHE A 87 24.97 -7.66 -9.86
N PHE A 88 24.35 -6.83 -10.69
CA PHE A 88 24.74 -5.42 -10.83
C PHE A 88 24.45 -4.59 -9.56
N VAL A 89 23.28 -4.79 -8.93
CA VAL A 89 22.93 -4.12 -7.66
C VAL A 89 23.77 -4.63 -6.49
N HIS A 90 24.18 -5.91 -6.49
CA HIS A 90 25.19 -6.41 -5.54
C HIS A 90 26.56 -5.78 -5.78
N SER A 91 26.93 -5.49 -7.03
CA SER A 91 28.25 -4.94 -7.36
C SER A 91 28.42 -3.47 -6.95
N GLU A 92 27.37 -2.65 -7.02
CA GLU A 92 27.47 -1.21 -6.70
C GLU A 92 27.61 -0.93 -5.20
N VAL A 93 26.90 -1.69 -4.35
CA VAL A 93 27.05 -1.57 -2.88
C VAL A 93 28.38 -2.14 -2.40
N ILE A 94 28.90 -3.17 -3.07
CA ILE A 94 30.25 -3.68 -2.80
C ILE A 94 31.31 -2.69 -3.29
N HIS A 95 31.06 -1.92 -4.36
CA HIS A 95 32.03 -0.95 -4.90
C HIS A 95 32.23 0.30 -4.03
N SER A 96 31.20 0.84 -3.37
CA SER A 96 31.37 2.03 -2.53
C SER A 96 32.15 1.75 -1.24
N ASP A 97 32.03 0.54 -0.69
CA ASP A 97 32.75 0.13 0.52
C ASP A 97 34.20 -0.32 0.25
N ILE A 98 34.50 -0.80 -0.98
CA ILE A 98 35.88 -1.15 -1.39
C ILE A 98 36.78 0.08 -1.48
N LEU A 99 36.23 1.26 -1.75
CA LEU A 99 37.02 2.51 -1.84
C LEU A 99 37.49 3.03 -0.47
N VAL A 100 36.95 2.50 0.63
CA VAL A 100 37.27 2.92 1.99
C VAL A 100 37.42 1.68 2.87
N ASN A 101 38.49 0.89 2.69
CA ASN A 101 38.92 -0.30 3.47
C ASN A 101 38.43 -0.36 4.95
N ARG A 102 37.14 -0.59 5.15
CA ARG A 102 36.50 -0.73 6.46
C ARG A 102 35.88 -2.13 6.47
N PRO A 103 36.32 -3.02 7.37
CA PRO A 103 35.73 -4.35 7.44
C PRO A 103 34.24 -4.23 7.80
N VAL A 104 33.38 -4.80 6.97
CA VAL A 104 31.94 -4.89 7.26
C VAL A 104 31.77 -5.78 8.49
N PRO A 105 31.06 -5.34 9.54
CA PRO A 105 30.84 -6.16 10.72
C PRO A 105 30.16 -7.49 10.36
N MET A 106 30.66 -8.60 10.93
CA MET A 106 30.08 -9.93 10.70
C MET A 106 28.58 -9.99 11.00
N SER A 107 28.10 -9.20 11.97
CA SER A 107 26.67 -9.06 12.28
C SER A 107 25.83 -8.57 11.10
N LYS A 108 26.32 -7.60 10.31
CA LYS A 108 25.62 -7.10 9.11
C LYS A 108 25.55 -8.16 8.01
N ILE A 109 26.59 -8.99 7.88
CA ILE A 109 26.62 -10.10 6.90
C ILE A 109 25.57 -11.15 7.27
N ILE A 110 25.53 -11.54 8.55
CA ILE A 110 24.53 -12.49 9.07
C ILE A 110 23.12 -11.92 8.90
N GLU A 111 22.89 -10.65 9.26
CA GLU A 111 21.60 -9.99 9.12
C GLU A 111 21.13 -9.94 7.66
N ARG A 112 21.99 -9.53 6.71
CA ARG A 112 21.65 -9.53 5.26
C ARG A 112 21.35 -10.93 4.73
N SER A 113 22.09 -11.93 5.20
CA SER A 113 21.86 -13.32 4.81
C SER A 113 20.48 -13.82 5.28
N LEU A 114 20.11 -13.47 6.52
CA LEU A 114 18.78 -13.75 7.07
C LEU A 114 17.69 -12.97 6.34
N ALA A 115 17.93 -11.69 6.03
CA ALA A 115 17.00 -10.85 5.30
C ALA A 115 16.72 -11.40 3.89
N TRP A 116 17.75 -11.85 3.19
CA TRP A 116 17.59 -12.50 1.89
C TRP A 116 16.79 -13.81 1.98
N LEU A 117 17.11 -14.66 2.97
CA LEU A 117 16.38 -15.92 3.18
C LEU A 117 14.89 -15.69 3.50
N LEU A 118 14.58 -14.63 4.24
CA LEU A 118 13.24 -14.32 4.70
C LEU A 118 12.49 -13.34 3.78
N TYR A 119 13.11 -12.83 2.72
CA TYR A 119 12.54 -11.82 1.82
C TYR A 119 11.13 -12.14 1.31
N ASN A 120 10.85 -13.42 1.03
CA ASN A 120 9.55 -13.88 0.53
C ASN A 120 8.49 -14.07 1.64
N ARG A 121 8.86 -13.94 2.92
CA ARG A 121 7.93 -13.98 4.05
C ARG A 121 7.46 -12.55 4.36
N ARG A 122 6.46 -12.10 3.62
CA ARG A 122 5.88 -10.76 3.75
C ARG A 122 4.46 -10.73 3.18
N SER A 123 3.84 -9.55 3.22
CA SER A 123 2.52 -9.28 2.65
C SER A 123 1.41 -10.12 3.28
N HIS A 124 1.43 -10.21 4.61
CA HIS A 124 0.40 -10.83 5.43
C HIS A 124 -0.87 -9.96 5.54
N ASP A 125 -1.30 -9.35 4.43
CA ASP A 125 -2.35 -8.33 4.36
C ASP A 125 -3.69 -8.84 4.87
N SER A 126 -3.97 -10.15 4.70
CA SER A 126 -5.17 -10.80 5.22
C SER A 126 -5.30 -10.72 6.74
N GLY A 127 -4.18 -10.54 7.45
CA GLY A 127 -4.15 -10.42 8.90
C GLY A 127 -4.42 -9.00 9.40
N LEU A 128 -4.46 -7.97 8.55
CA LEU A 128 -4.65 -6.58 8.98
C LEU A 128 -6.02 -6.39 9.66
N LEU A 129 -6.11 -5.46 10.63
CA LEU A 129 -7.33 -5.22 11.40
C LEU A 129 -8.54 -4.97 10.50
N HIS A 130 -8.41 -4.10 9.49
CA HIS A 130 -9.52 -3.77 8.58
C HIS A 130 -9.96 -4.95 7.67
N LYS A 131 -9.22 -6.07 7.62
CA LYS A 131 -9.64 -7.30 6.93
C LYS A 131 -10.43 -8.25 7.83
N SER A 132 -10.56 -7.93 9.12
CA SER A 132 -11.30 -8.76 10.09
C SER A 132 -12.82 -8.59 9.99
N ALA A 133 -13.56 -9.53 10.59
CA ALA A 133 -15.02 -9.59 10.53
C ALA A 133 -15.78 -8.30 10.93
N PRO A 134 -15.35 -7.51 11.95
CA PRO A 134 -15.98 -6.23 12.28
C PRO A 134 -16.09 -5.23 11.12
N PHE A 135 -15.22 -5.33 10.12
CA PHE A 135 -15.17 -4.42 8.97
C PHE A 135 -15.96 -4.94 7.76
N ALA A 136 -16.69 -6.06 7.89
CA ALA A 136 -17.46 -6.64 6.78
C ALA A 136 -18.48 -5.65 6.16
N LEU A 137 -19.04 -4.74 6.96
CA LEU A 137 -19.95 -3.68 6.50
C LEU A 137 -19.22 -2.41 6.04
N HIS A 138 -17.91 -2.31 6.29
CA HIS A 138 -17.05 -1.17 5.95
C HIS A 138 -15.79 -1.65 5.21
N PRO A 139 -15.91 -2.30 4.04
CA PRO A 139 -14.78 -2.97 3.39
C PRO A 139 -13.71 -2.02 2.83
N THR A 140 -14.03 -0.73 2.72
CA THR A 140 -13.18 0.32 2.14
C THR A 140 -13.09 1.50 3.09
N PRO A 141 -11.96 2.22 3.15
CA PRO A 141 -11.82 3.38 4.01
C PRO A 141 -12.71 4.52 3.51
N THR A 142 -13.42 5.14 4.45
CA THR A 142 -14.36 6.26 4.20
C THR A 142 -13.97 7.52 4.95
N MET A 143 -12.91 7.46 5.77
CA MET A 143 -12.32 8.60 6.46
C MET A 143 -10.92 8.86 5.91
N GLU A 144 -10.61 10.13 5.68
CA GLU A 144 -9.27 10.54 5.27
C GLU A 144 -8.37 10.67 6.51
N LEU A 145 -7.19 10.05 6.43
CA LEU A 145 -6.15 10.13 7.44
C LEU A 145 -4.92 10.77 6.81
N GLU A 146 -4.55 11.93 7.32
CA GLU A 146 -3.37 12.69 6.92
C GLU A 146 -2.22 12.43 7.89
N CYS A 147 -1.00 12.58 7.39
CA CYS A 147 0.23 12.41 8.16
C CYS A 147 1.21 13.52 7.80
N ALA A 148 1.88 14.08 8.81
CA ALA A 148 2.86 15.14 8.63
C ALA A 148 4.06 14.74 7.75
N ILE A 149 4.33 13.43 7.60
CA ILE A 149 5.36 12.91 6.69
C ILE A 149 4.99 13.18 5.22
N GLY A 150 3.70 13.18 4.87
CA GLY A 150 3.22 13.31 3.50
C GLY A 150 2.01 12.42 3.18
N PRO A 151 1.59 12.34 1.90
CA PRO A 151 0.46 11.51 1.49
C PRO A 151 0.73 10.02 1.73
N SER A 152 -0.33 9.22 1.75
CA SER A 152 -0.21 7.75 1.87
C SER A 152 0.68 7.19 0.75
N GLY A 153 1.60 6.29 1.10
CA GLY A 153 2.67 5.77 0.25
C GLY A 153 4.00 6.50 0.42
N SER A 154 4.07 7.57 1.22
CA SER A 154 5.32 8.31 1.45
C SER A 154 6.38 7.48 2.19
N THR A 155 7.65 7.74 1.88
CA THR A 155 8.78 7.17 2.61
C THR A 155 8.85 7.78 4.00
N ILE A 156 8.88 6.95 5.03
CA ILE A 156 9.08 7.35 6.42
C ILE A 156 10.56 7.76 6.59
N PRO A 157 10.84 8.98 7.07
CA PRO A 157 12.22 9.43 7.30
C PRO A 157 12.95 8.60 8.37
N PHE A 158 14.28 8.64 8.34
CA PHE A 158 15.14 7.83 9.21
C PHE A 158 14.92 8.13 10.71
N GLU A 159 14.68 9.40 11.05
CA GLU A 159 14.45 9.89 12.41
C GLU A 159 13.22 9.25 13.07
N TYR A 160 12.21 8.81 12.31
CA TYR A 160 11.03 8.11 12.83
C TYR A 160 11.28 6.61 13.07
N SER A 161 12.43 6.08 12.67
CA SER A 161 12.75 4.66 12.79
C SER A 161 13.38 4.29 14.14
N SER A 162 13.46 3.00 14.44
CA SER A 162 14.15 2.50 15.65
C SER A 162 15.67 2.72 15.65
N PHE A 163 16.23 3.22 14.54
CA PHE A 163 17.64 3.57 14.41
C PHE A 163 17.89 5.07 14.53
N GLY A 164 16.83 5.89 14.41
CA GLY A 164 16.82 7.31 14.73
C GLY A 164 16.19 7.56 16.10
N ASP A 165 15.42 8.65 16.21
CA ASP A 165 14.77 9.06 17.46
C ASP A 165 13.53 8.22 17.78
N GLY A 166 12.87 7.69 16.75
CA GLY A 166 11.74 6.77 16.90
C GLY A 166 10.43 7.43 17.31
N HIS A 167 10.27 8.72 17.03
CA HIS A 167 9.07 9.49 17.33
C HIS A 167 7.83 8.96 16.58
N PHE A 168 6.65 9.19 17.15
CA PHE A 168 5.39 8.96 16.47
C PHE A 168 5.10 10.09 15.47
N PRO A 169 4.76 9.80 14.20
CA PRO A 169 4.44 10.84 13.23
C PRO A 169 3.12 11.52 13.56
N THR A 170 3.06 12.85 13.44
CA THR A 170 1.79 13.57 13.66
C THR A 170 0.78 13.17 12.59
N ILE A 171 -0.41 12.79 13.03
CA ILE A 171 -1.54 12.44 12.15
C ILE A 171 -2.76 13.31 12.45
N SER A 172 -3.59 13.51 11.44
CA SER A 172 -4.85 14.25 11.55
C SER A 172 -5.94 13.63 10.70
N TRP A 173 -7.19 13.79 11.14
CA TRP A 173 -8.38 13.36 10.42
C TRP A 173 -9.52 14.34 10.68
N ILE A 174 -10.55 14.28 9.84
CA ILE A 174 -11.77 15.07 10.03
C ILE A 174 -12.66 14.33 11.03
N PRO A 175 -13.03 14.94 12.18
CA PRO A 175 -13.92 14.30 13.13
C PRO A 175 -15.30 14.02 12.53
N LEU A 176 -15.86 12.86 12.87
CA LEU A 176 -17.22 12.50 12.51
C LEU A 176 -18.19 12.89 13.64
N PRO A 177 -19.28 13.64 13.35
CA PRO A 177 -20.20 14.15 14.38
C PRO A 177 -20.80 13.10 15.31
N ASP A 178 -21.02 11.89 14.81
CA ASP A 178 -21.65 10.79 15.57
C ASP A 178 -20.65 9.81 16.18
N ALA A 179 -19.34 9.99 15.93
CA ALA A 179 -18.33 9.14 16.54
C ALA A 179 -18.25 9.42 18.04
N VAL A 180 -18.22 8.37 18.85
CA VAL A 180 -18.13 8.49 20.32
C VAL A 180 -16.72 8.20 20.83
N GLU A 181 -15.94 7.47 20.07
CA GLU A 181 -14.57 7.06 20.39
C GLU A 181 -13.81 6.79 19.08
N TYR A 182 -12.51 7.09 19.06
CA TYR A 182 -11.60 6.60 18.03
C TYR A 182 -10.67 5.50 18.57
N LEU A 183 -10.29 4.61 17.66
CA LEU A 183 -9.27 3.60 17.86
C LEU A 183 -8.20 3.79 16.78
N LEU A 184 -6.93 3.75 17.17
CA LEU A 184 -5.79 3.76 16.26
C LEU A 184 -4.99 2.47 16.41
N ILE A 185 -4.67 1.81 15.31
CA ILE A 185 -3.74 0.66 15.28
C ILE A 185 -2.69 0.86 14.20
N LEU A 186 -1.45 0.47 14.52
CA LEU A 186 -0.33 0.48 13.59
C LEU A 186 0.15 -0.94 13.35
N GLU A 187 0.23 -1.35 12.08
CA GLU A 187 0.58 -2.72 11.70
C GLU A 187 1.60 -2.79 10.55
N ASP A 188 2.50 -3.77 10.62
CA ASP A 188 3.47 -4.11 9.58
C ASP A 188 3.21 -5.54 9.09
N PRO A 189 2.53 -5.74 7.94
CA PRO A 189 2.29 -7.05 7.35
C PRO A 189 3.50 -7.61 6.59
N ASP A 190 4.57 -6.83 6.44
CA ASP A 190 5.76 -7.19 5.65
C ASP A 190 6.92 -7.69 6.53
N ALA A 191 6.76 -7.66 7.85
CA ALA A 191 7.63 -8.37 8.77
C ALA A 191 7.61 -9.89 8.52
N PRO A 192 8.78 -10.57 8.61
CA PRO A 192 8.88 -12.01 8.32
C PRO A 192 8.39 -12.89 9.49
N LEU A 193 7.16 -12.65 9.92
CA LEU A 193 6.43 -13.42 10.93
C LEU A 193 5.13 -13.98 10.33
N ALA A 194 4.42 -14.81 11.09
CA ALA A 194 3.20 -15.45 10.57
C ALA A 194 2.01 -14.47 10.41
N GLU A 195 1.98 -13.44 11.24
CA GLU A 195 0.90 -12.44 11.32
C GLU A 195 1.49 -11.03 11.28
N PRO A 196 0.71 -10.01 10.85
CA PRO A 196 1.14 -8.62 10.88
C PRO A 196 1.62 -8.20 12.27
N VAL A 197 2.75 -7.51 12.30
CA VAL A 197 3.34 -7.00 13.53
C VAL A 197 2.59 -5.77 13.97
N VAL A 198 2.01 -5.81 15.17
CA VAL A 198 1.44 -4.64 15.81
C VAL A 198 2.57 -3.74 16.33
N HIS A 199 2.60 -2.49 15.86
CA HIS A 199 3.51 -1.44 16.30
C HIS A 199 2.93 -0.62 17.45
N GLY A 200 1.61 -0.46 17.49
CA GLY A 200 0.89 0.23 18.56
C GLY A 200 -0.62 0.00 18.45
N ILE A 201 -1.31 -0.02 19.58
CA ILE A 201 -2.78 -0.04 19.69
C ILE A 201 -3.13 1.08 20.65
N TYR A 202 -4.04 1.97 20.26
CA TYR A 202 -4.47 3.09 21.08
C TYR A 202 -5.98 3.22 21.02
N TYR A 203 -6.63 3.18 22.18
CA TYR A 203 -8.08 3.09 22.31
C TYR A 203 -8.61 4.04 23.38
N GLY A 204 -9.92 4.30 23.37
CA GLY A 204 -10.49 5.35 24.20
C GLY A 204 -10.07 6.76 23.75
N ILE A 205 -9.69 6.94 22.47
CA ILE A 205 -9.35 8.26 21.95
C ILE A 205 -10.63 9.11 21.92
N PRO A 206 -10.67 10.27 22.59
CA PRO A 206 -11.89 11.09 22.68
C PRO A 206 -12.43 11.52 21.31
N ALA A 207 -13.76 11.54 21.17
CA ALA A 207 -14.45 11.94 19.93
C ALA A 207 -14.14 13.37 19.45
N ASN A 208 -13.74 14.25 20.37
CA ASN A 208 -13.36 15.63 20.05
C ASN A 208 -11.91 15.76 19.56
N LYS A 209 -11.10 14.70 19.57
CA LYS A 209 -9.78 14.71 18.96
C LYS A 209 -9.87 14.55 17.44
N SER A 210 -9.03 15.33 16.76
CA SER A 210 -8.84 15.32 15.30
C SER A 210 -7.38 15.15 14.90
N SER A 211 -6.46 15.06 15.87
CA SER A 211 -5.04 14.89 15.63
C SER A 211 -4.36 14.19 16.80
N LEU A 212 -3.26 13.51 16.50
CA LEU A 212 -2.34 12.92 17.49
C LEU A 212 -0.90 13.24 17.11
N SER A 213 -0.11 13.68 18.07
CA SER A 213 1.32 13.98 17.93
C SER A 213 2.15 13.20 18.95
N ASP A 214 3.47 13.16 18.80
CA ASP A 214 4.38 12.41 19.68
C ASP A 214 4.15 12.68 21.18
N ASP A 215 3.91 13.94 21.56
CA ASP A 215 3.64 14.36 22.94
C ASP A 215 2.42 13.68 23.58
N ASP A 216 1.47 13.19 22.78
CA ASP A 216 0.28 12.47 23.26
C ASP A 216 0.59 11.05 23.74
N PHE A 217 1.77 10.51 23.41
CA PHE A 217 2.16 9.12 23.68
C PHE A 217 3.05 8.95 24.92
N SER A 218 3.18 10.00 25.74
CA SER A 218 3.91 9.91 27.01
C SER A 218 3.05 9.20 28.08
N PRO A 219 3.54 8.13 28.73
CA PRO A 219 2.84 7.52 29.87
C PRO A 219 2.68 8.49 31.04
N VAL A 220 1.48 8.62 31.60
CA VAL A 220 1.18 9.60 32.66
C VAL A 220 0.98 9.00 34.05
N ASP A 221 0.72 7.71 34.14
CA ASP A 221 0.27 7.07 35.38
C ASP A 221 1.18 5.94 35.86
N ALA A 222 0.89 5.44 37.07
CA ALA A 222 1.59 4.30 37.65
C ALA A 222 1.59 3.07 36.71
N PRO A 223 2.60 2.19 36.81
CA PRO A 223 2.68 0.97 36.01
C PRO A 223 1.37 0.17 36.06
N GLY A 224 0.87 -0.24 34.90
CA GLY A 224 -0.33 -1.08 34.77
C GLY A 224 -1.65 -0.35 34.47
N THR A 225 -1.65 0.98 34.43
CA THR A 225 -2.84 1.80 34.03
C THR A 225 -2.99 1.96 32.52
N TYR A 226 -1.88 1.90 31.79
CA TYR A 226 -1.78 2.03 30.33
C TYR A 226 -2.32 3.36 29.79
N ASN A 227 -2.39 4.40 30.61
CA ASN A 227 -2.86 5.73 30.22
C ASN A 227 -1.72 6.57 29.62
N LEU A 228 -2.08 7.40 28.63
CA LEU A 228 -1.19 8.31 27.94
C LEU A 228 -1.62 9.77 28.14
N SER A 229 -0.67 10.70 28.01
CA SER A 229 -0.86 12.14 28.13
C SER A 229 -1.94 12.70 27.21
N GLY A 230 -2.16 12.06 26.06
CA GLY A 230 -3.22 12.43 25.13
C GLY A 230 -4.64 12.09 25.60
N GLY A 231 -4.82 11.54 26.81
CA GLY A 231 -6.14 11.22 27.37
C GLY A 231 -6.75 9.92 26.85
N PHE A 232 -5.91 9.00 26.38
CA PHE A 232 -6.30 7.68 25.87
C PHE A 232 -5.36 6.59 26.39
N LYS A 233 -5.63 5.34 26.01
CA LYS A 233 -4.90 4.18 26.51
C LYS A 233 -4.13 3.48 25.41
N TYR A 234 -3.09 2.72 25.76
CA TYR A 234 -2.36 1.85 24.83
C TYR A 234 -2.48 0.36 25.14
N GLY A 235 -2.40 -0.46 24.11
CA GLY A 235 -2.40 -1.92 24.18
C GLY A 235 -1.00 -2.54 24.16
N ILE A 236 -0.93 -3.87 24.16
CA ILE A 236 0.33 -4.61 24.07
C ILE A 236 0.81 -4.73 22.63
N ASN A 237 2.12 -4.52 22.44
CA ASN A 237 2.85 -4.92 21.24
C ASN A 237 3.98 -5.90 21.60
N ARG A 238 4.67 -6.43 20.59
CA ARG A 238 5.69 -7.48 20.78
C ARG A 238 6.85 -7.05 21.71
N ARG A 239 7.14 -5.75 21.81
CA ARG A 239 8.21 -5.21 22.65
C ARG A 239 7.73 -4.65 24.00
N LYS A 240 6.42 -4.66 24.27
CA LYS A 240 5.81 -4.12 25.50
C LYS A 240 6.17 -2.65 25.75
N VAL A 241 6.27 -1.87 24.67
CA VAL A 241 6.50 -0.42 24.70
C VAL A 241 5.25 0.31 24.20
N VAL A 242 5.14 1.62 24.40
CA VAL A 242 3.97 2.39 23.93
C VAL A 242 3.87 2.37 22.41
N TYR A 243 4.98 2.65 21.73
CA TYR A 243 5.10 2.68 20.29
C TYR A 243 6.37 1.93 19.87
N MET A 244 6.24 0.99 18.94
CA MET A 244 7.39 0.40 18.27
C MET A 244 7.65 1.18 16.98
N PRO A 245 8.77 1.91 16.86
CA PRO A 245 9.10 2.56 15.59
C PRO A 245 9.50 1.51 14.51
N PRO A 246 9.41 1.87 13.21
CA PRO A 246 9.84 1.03 12.10
C PRO A 246 11.21 0.39 12.31
N ARG A 247 11.28 -0.92 12.05
CA ARG A 247 12.50 -1.71 12.17
C ARG A 247 12.48 -2.95 11.29
N GLY A 248 12.81 -2.77 10.02
CA GLY A 248 13.14 -3.86 9.08
C GLY A 248 14.58 -4.35 9.25
N PHE A 249 14.84 -5.59 8.79
CA PHE A 249 16.21 -6.10 8.67
C PHE A 249 16.95 -5.39 7.53
N LEU A 250 18.27 -5.28 7.67
CA LEU A 250 19.13 -4.73 6.62
C LEU A 250 18.97 -5.51 5.31
N GLY A 251 18.45 -4.86 4.26
CA GLY A 251 18.26 -5.45 2.94
C GLY A 251 17.06 -6.41 2.82
N HIS A 252 16.09 -6.37 3.74
CA HIS A 252 14.85 -7.16 3.61
C HIS A 252 13.91 -6.61 2.53
N GLY A 253 14.17 -5.41 1.99
CA GLY A 253 13.24 -4.68 1.15
C GLY A 253 12.30 -3.78 1.97
N PRO A 254 11.45 -3.00 1.30
CA PRO A 254 10.56 -2.05 1.95
C PRO A 254 9.45 -2.75 2.74
N HIS A 255 9.12 -2.20 3.91
CA HIS A 255 7.97 -2.58 4.72
C HIS A 255 6.90 -1.48 4.65
N ARG A 256 5.64 -1.89 4.59
CA ARG A 256 4.48 -1.01 4.68
C ARG A 256 4.00 -0.93 6.13
N PHE A 257 3.83 0.27 6.64
CA PHE A 257 3.29 0.54 7.97
C PHE A 257 1.88 1.10 7.82
N PHE A 258 0.87 0.30 8.17
CA PHE A 258 -0.53 0.66 8.09
C PHE A 258 -0.96 1.37 9.38
N LEU A 259 -1.12 2.69 9.32
CA LEU A 259 -1.78 3.48 10.35
C LEU A 259 -3.28 3.45 10.04
N GLN A 260 -4.07 2.79 10.88
CA GLN A 260 -5.51 2.64 10.71
C GLN A 260 -6.23 3.34 11.85
N ILE A 261 -7.01 4.38 11.52
CA ILE A 261 -7.88 5.09 12.45
C ILE A 261 -9.31 4.63 12.23
N VAL A 262 -10.02 4.29 13.31
CA VAL A 262 -11.36 3.72 13.27
C VAL A 262 -12.26 4.58 14.14
N ALA A 263 -13.33 5.11 13.54
CA ALA A 263 -14.39 5.82 14.24
C ALA A 263 -15.44 4.81 14.74
N LEU A 264 -15.78 4.89 16.01
CA LEU A 264 -16.74 3.99 16.65
C LEU A 264 -18.04 4.73 16.97
N LYS A 265 -19.17 4.07 16.73
CA LYS A 265 -20.50 4.58 17.12
C LYS A 265 -20.86 4.28 18.57
N GLU A 266 -20.14 3.35 19.18
CA GLU A 266 -20.25 2.95 20.58
C GLU A 266 -18.84 2.76 21.14
N ALA A 267 -18.62 3.19 22.39
CA ALA A 267 -17.32 3.06 23.04
C ALA A 267 -16.93 1.59 23.26
N LEU A 268 -15.64 1.31 23.36
CA LEU A 268 -15.19 -0.03 23.72
C LEU A 268 -15.56 -0.34 25.17
N ASP A 269 -16.06 -1.56 25.41
CA ASP A 269 -16.45 -1.98 26.75
C ASP A 269 -15.18 -2.41 27.51
N GLN A 270 -14.62 -1.47 28.29
CA GLN A 270 -13.36 -1.68 28.97
C GLN A 270 -13.39 -2.85 29.96
N ASN A 271 -14.56 -3.30 30.42
CA ASN A 271 -14.68 -4.47 31.30
C ASN A 271 -14.46 -5.80 30.57
N LYS A 272 -14.55 -5.81 29.24
CA LYS A 272 -14.33 -6.99 28.37
C LYS A 272 -12.94 -7.03 27.76
N LEU A 273 -12.14 -6.00 28.00
CA LEU A 273 -10.77 -5.89 27.51
C LEU A 273 -9.79 -6.43 28.56
N SER A 274 -8.81 -7.21 28.10
CA SER A 274 -7.70 -7.62 28.97
C SER A 274 -6.77 -6.43 29.22
N ILE A 275 -6.00 -6.49 30.31
CA ILE A 275 -5.01 -5.44 30.65
C ILE A 275 -3.63 -6.11 30.69
N PRO A 276 -2.72 -5.84 29.74
CA PRO A 276 -2.86 -4.92 28.59
C PRO A 276 -3.72 -5.48 27.45
N VAL A 277 -4.36 -4.57 26.71
CA VAL A 277 -5.27 -4.91 25.60
C VAL A 277 -4.51 -5.49 24.41
N SER A 278 -4.98 -6.63 23.89
CA SER A 278 -4.46 -7.25 22.66
C SER A 278 -5.26 -6.85 21.41
N LYS A 279 -4.70 -7.09 20.21
CA LYS A 279 -5.40 -6.90 18.94
C LYS A 279 -6.63 -7.81 18.85
N GLU A 280 -6.55 -9.01 19.38
CA GLU A 280 -7.63 -9.99 19.41
C GLU A 280 -8.80 -9.48 20.28
N ASP A 281 -8.50 -8.84 21.42
CA ASP A 281 -9.52 -8.21 22.27
C ASP A 281 -10.20 -7.05 21.56
N ILE A 282 -9.43 -6.17 20.92
CA ILE A 282 -9.97 -5.08 20.09
C ILE A 282 -10.86 -5.63 18.99
N THR A 283 -10.38 -6.62 18.23
CA THR A 283 -11.13 -7.22 17.12
C THR A 283 -12.45 -7.82 17.58
N ARG A 284 -12.49 -8.42 18.78
CA ARG A 284 -13.73 -8.94 19.37
C ARG A 284 -14.68 -7.81 19.75
N GLU A 285 -14.19 -6.77 20.42
CA GLU A 285 -15.01 -5.66 20.91
C GLU A 285 -15.47 -4.69 19.81
N LEU A 286 -14.80 -4.65 18.65
CA LEU A 286 -15.22 -3.84 17.51
C LEU A 286 -16.50 -4.34 16.82
N ARG A 287 -16.94 -5.57 17.09
CA ARG A 287 -18.10 -6.17 16.41
C ARG A 287 -19.34 -5.30 16.56
N GLY A 288 -19.84 -4.82 15.42
CA GLY A 288 -21.03 -3.97 15.36
C GLY A 288 -20.78 -2.51 15.76
N LYS A 289 -19.57 -2.11 16.20
CA LYS A 289 -19.27 -0.75 16.68
C LYS A 289 -18.58 0.14 15.64
N VAL A 290 -17.96 -0.44 14.61
CA VAL A 290 -17.31 0.31 13.54
C VAL A 290 -18.35 1.17 12.82
N MET A 291 -18.03 2.46 12.63
CA MET A 291 -18.83 3.41 11.86
C MET A 291 -18.16 3.78 10.54
N SER A 292 -16.86 4.09 10.61
CA SER A 292 -16.02 4.52 9.50
C SER A 292 -14.58 4.26 9.88
N TRP A 293 -13.69 4.20 8.90
CA TRP A 293 -12.26 4.09 9.16
C TRP A 293 -11.46 4.73 8.03
N GLY A 294 -10.23 5.08 8.35
CA GLY A 294 -9.24 5.65 7.44
C GLY A 294 -7.92 4.92 7.57
N CYS A 295 -7.09 5.01 6.54
CA CYS A 295 -5.78 4.40 6.55
C CYS A 295 -4.74 5.25 5.82
N TRP A 296 -3.60 5.41 6.47
CA TRP A 296 -2.38 5.96 5.90
C TRP A 296 -1.31 4.87 5.91
N ILE A 297 -0.60 4.73 4.79
CA ILE A 297 0.45 3.72 4.63
C ILE A 297 1.78 4.46 4.50
N GLY A 298 2.72 4.19 5.40
CA GLY A 298 4.10 4.66 5.27
C GLY A 298 5.02 3.55 4.77
N ILE A 299 6.05 3.91 4.01
CA ILE A 299 7.05 2.97 3.51
C ILE A 299 8.37 3.20 4.24
N TRP A 300 8.93 2.17 4.86
CA TRP A 300 10.27 2.25 5.44
C TRP A 300 11.11 1.04 5.04
N GLU A 301 12.36 1.29 4.67
CA GLU A 301 13.34 0.26 4.33
C GLU A 301 14.65 0.54 5.05
N ARG A 302 15.31 -0.53 5.52
CA ARG A 302 16.69 -0.43 5.97
C ARG A 302 17.64 -0.78 4.83
N THR A 303 18.23 0.24 4.22
CA THR A 303 19.21 0.10 3.14
C THR A 303 20.66 0.03 3.64
N GLU A 304 20.96 0.59 4.83
CA GLU A 304 22.33 0.69 5.39
C GLU A 304 22.49 0.35 6.89
#